data_AF-X1NCH1-F1
#
_entry.id   AF-X1NCH1-F1
#
_cell.length_a   1.000
_cell.length_b   1.000
_cell.length_c   1.000
_cell.angle_alpha   90.00
_cell.angle_beta   90.00
_cell.angle_gamma   90.00
#
_symmetry.space_group_name_H-M   'P 1'
#
loop_
_entity.id
_entity.type
_entity.pdbx_description
1 polymer ?
#
loop_
_entity_poly.entity_id
_entity_poly.type
_entity_poly.pdbx_seq_one_letter_code
_entity_poly.pdbx_strand_id
1 'polypeptide(L)' 'RETLTAMILDLAPETPGETLEGMEDQELRDLLNQLLAEVAPPISPWAIMALVGGLGGLGVVAAVALSAARPGE' A
#
# COMPACT_ATOMS: atom_id res chain seq x y z
N ARG A 1 8.66 4.36 15.95
CA ARG A 1 9.08 3.20 16.77
C ARG A 1 7.94 2.50 17.50
N GLU A 2 7.42 3.01 18.63
CA GLU A 2 6.45 2.29 19.47
C GLU A 2 5.19 1.82 18.72
N THR A 3 4.66 2.66 17.82
CA THR A 3 3.54 2.27 16.94
C THR A 3 3.90 1.12 15.99
N LEU A 4 5.12 1.09 15.45
CA LEU A 4 5.58 0.01 14.57
C LEU A 4 5.68 -1.30 15.36
N THR A 5 6.28 -1.25 16.55
CA THR A 5 6.36 -2.41 17.44
C THR A 5 4.98 -2.95 17.79
N ALA A 6 4.03 -2.08 18.13
CA ALA A 6 2.65 -2.49 18.42
C ALA A 6 1.96 -3.11 17.20
N MET A 7 2.13 -2.54 16.00
CA MET A 7 1.57 -3.10 14.76
C MET A 7 2.18 -4.46 14.40
N ILE A 8 3.48 -4.64 14.63
CA ILE A 8 4.16 -5.92 14.39
C ILE A 8 3.67 -6.98 15.38
N LEU A 9 3.51 -6.64 16.66
CA LEU A 9 2.98 -7.57 17.68
C LEU A 9 1.50 -7.90 17.44
N ASP A 10 0.73 -7.00 16.85
CA ASP A 10 -0.66 -7.27 16.43
C ASP A 10 -0.71 -8.27 15.26
N LEU A 11 0.20 -8.15 14.28
CA LEU A 11 0.30 -9.08 13.15
C LEU A 11 0.96 -10.43 13.50
N ALA A 12 1.98 -10.41 14.35
CA ALA A 12 2.84 -11.54 14.69
C ALA A 12 3.16 -11.55 16.20
N PRO A 13 2.18 -11.91 17.05
CA PRO A 13 2.30 -11.88 18.52
C PRO A 13 3.36 -12.82 19.08
N GLU A 14 3.81 -13.81 18.32
CA GLU A 14 4.90 -14.72 18.66
C GLU A 14 6.28 -14.05 18.63
N THR A 15 6.40 -12.85 18.06
CA THR A 15 7.66 -12.12 17.98
C THR A 15 8.00 -11.53 19.35
N PRO A 16 9.19 -11.80 19.94
CA PRO A 16 9.56 -11.25 21.24
C PRO A 16 9.68 -9.72 21.17
N GLY A 17 8.91 -9.00 21.99
CA GLY A 17 8.94 -7.54 22.04
C GLY A 17 10.34 -6.97 22.33
N GLU A 18 11.12 -7.67 23.15
CA GLU A 18 12.52 -7.30 23.47
C GLU A 18 13.43 -7.33 22.22
N THR A 19 13.16 -8.23 21.26
CA THR A 19 13.88 -8.27 19.98
C THR A 19 13.53 -7.07 19.11
N LEU A 20 12.26 -6.64 19.12
CA LEU A 20 11.79 -5.47 18.36
C LEU A 20 12.29 -4.16 18.95
N GLU A 21 12.49 -4.08 20.27
CA GLU A 21 13.04 -2.89 20.92
C GLU A 21 14.53 -2.68 20.61
N GLY A 22 15.26 -3.74 20.29
CA GLY A 22 16.66 -3.69 19.86
C GLY A 22 16.86 -3.39 18.37
N MET A 23 15.79 -3.37 17.57
CA MET A 23 15.85 -3.11 16.13
C MET A 23 15.78 -1.62 15.82
N GLU A 24 16.50 -1.22 14.76
CA GLU A 24 16.43 0.14 14.23
C GLU A 24 15.02 0.44 13.66
N ASP A 25 14.62 1.70 13.63
CA ASP A 25 13.27 2.08 13.15
C ASP A 25 13.04 1.64 11.68
N GLN A 26 14.12 1.59 10.89
CA GLN A 26 14.08 1.10 9.52
C GLN A 26 13.86 -0.42 9.46
N GLU A 27 14.53 -1.19 10.32
CA GLU A 27 14.37 -2.64 10.37
C GLU A 27 12.95 -3.03 10.84
N LEU A 28 12.37 -2.26 11.76
CA LEU A 28 10.98 -2.42 12.16
C LEU A 28 10.01 -2.17 11.00
N ARG A 29 10.27 -1.17 10.16
CA ARG A 29 9.45 -0.89 8.96
C ARG A 29 9.57 -2.01 7.94
N ASP A 30 10.78 -2.50 7.71
CA ASP A 30 11.02 -3.57 6.74
C ASP A 30 10.38 -4.88 7.19
N LEU A 31 10.48 -5.21 8.49
CA LEU A 31 9.80 -6.36 9.08
C LEU A 31 8.27 -6.23 8.98
N LEU A 32 7.72 -5.06 9.29
CA LEU A 32 6.29 -4.80 9.16
C LEU A 32 5.82 -4.94 7.70
N ASN A 33 6.57 -4.41 6.74
CA ASN A 33 6.27 -4.53 5.32
C ASN A 33 6.31 -5.99 4.85
N GLN A 34 7.27 -6.77 5.34
CA GLN A 34 7.36 -8.19 5.02
C GLN A 34 6.15 -8.96 5.56
N LEU A 35 5.76 -8.73 6.81
CA LEU A 35 4.58 -9.35 7.41
C LEU A 35 3.29 -8.97 6.65
N LEU A 36 3.15 -7.70 6.27
CA LEU A 36 2.01 -7.24 5.47
C LEU A 36 1.99 -7.86 4.08
N ALA A 37 3.15 -8.08 3.45
CA ALA A 37 3.24 -8.74 2.16
C ALA A 37 2.85 -10.23 2.23
N GLU A 38 3.19 -10.91 3.33
CA GLU A 38 2.82 -12.32 3.56
C GLU A 38 1.30 -12.48 3.77
N VAL A 39 0.68 -11.53 4.49
CA VAL A 39 -0.77 -11.53 4.76
C VAL A 39 -1.58 -11.04 3.56
N ALA A 40 -0.97 -10.26 2.66
CA ALA A 40 -1.65 -9.71 1.51
C ALA A 40 -2.19 -10.83 0.60
N PRO A 41 -3.50 -10.81 0.24
CA PRO A 41 -4.04 -11.79 -0.68
C PRO A 41 -3.34 -11.64 -2.04
N PRO A 42 -3.14 -12.76 -2.78
CA PRO A 42 -2.50 -12.72 -4.09
C PRO A 42 -3.32 -11.79 -5.00
N ILE A 43 -2.72 -10.67 -5.40
CA ILE A 43 -3.39 -9.73 -6.28
C ILE A 43 -3.46 -10.36 -7.67
N SER A 44 -4.68 -10.65 -8.13
CA SER A 44 -4.90 -11.15 -9.48
C SER A 44 -4.31 -10.17 -10.50
N PRO A 45 -3.61 -10.64 -11.54
CA PRO A 45 -3.14 -9.77 -12.63
C PRO A 45 -4.27 -8.92 -13.24
N TRP A 46 -5.49 -9.44 -13.26
CA TRP A 46 -6.68 -8.70 -13.68
C TRP A 46 -7.07 -7.59 -12.72
N ALA A 47 -6.88 -7.78 -11.41
CA ALA A 47 -7.13 -6.74 -10.42
C ALA A 47 -6.10 -5.60 -10.57
N ILE A 48 -4.82 -5.91 -10.83
CA ILE A 48 -3.80 -4.89 -11.13
C ILE A 48 -4.17 -4.13 -12.41
N MET A 49 -4.53 -4.85 -13.48
CA MET A 49 -4.96 -4.24 -14.74
C MET A 49 -6.23 -3.41 -14.58
N ALA A 50 -7.20 -3.83 -13.75
CA ALA A 50 -8.40 -3.06 -13.45
C ALA A 50 -8.09 -1.82 -12.61
N LEU A 51 -7.10 -1.88 -11.73
CA LEU A 51 -6.68 -0.74 -10.90
C LEU A 51 -5.92 0.29 -11.75
N VAL A 52 -4.98 -0.17 -12.58
CA VAL A 52 -4.22 0.68 -13.51
C VAL A 52 -5.13 1.23 -14.62
N GLY A 53 -5.94 0.37 -15.24
CA GLY A 53 -6.91 0.74 -16.28
C GLY A 53 -8.05 1.59 -15.73
N GLY A 54 -8.45 1.38 -14.48
CA GLY A 54 -9.45 2.20 -13.78
C GLY A 54 -8.90 3.58 -13.43
N LEU A 55 -7.73 3.69 -12.80
CA LEU A 55 -7.11 4.99 -12.52
C LEU A 55 -6.74 5.74 -13.82
N GLY A 56 -6.14 5.05 -14.78
CA GLY A 56 -5.80 5.61 -16.09
C GLY A 56 -7.05 6.01 -16.87
N GLY A 57 -8.09 5.18 -16.84
CA GLY A 57 -9.37 5.43 -17.48
C GLY A 57 -10.09 6.63 -16.88
N LEU A 58 -10.15 6.76 -15.56
CA LEU A 58 -10.73 7.93 -14.90
C LEU A 58 -9.96 9.21 -15.24
N GLY A 59 -8.63 9.17 -15.25
CA GLY A 59 -7.81 10.31 -15.64
C GLY A 59 -8.01 10.73 -17.10
N VAL A 60 -8.06 9.76 -18.02
CA VAL A 60 -8.29 10.02 -19.45
C VAL A 60 -9.70 10.53 -19.70
N VAL A 61 -10.72 9.94 -19.09
CA VAL A 61 -12.12 10.39 -19.22
C VAL A 61 -12.28 11.81 -18.65
N ALA A 62 -11.67 12.11 -17.51
CA ALA A 62 -11.69 13.46 -16.95
C ALA A 62 -10.97 14.47 -17.84
N ALA A 63 -9.81 14.11 -18.42
CA ALA A 63 -9.07 14.97 -19.34
C ALA A 63 -9.84 15.22 -20.65
N VAL A 64 -10.49 14.19 -21.20
CA VAL A 64 -11.33 14.31 -22.41
C VAL A 64 -12.57 15.16 -22.11
N ALA A 65 -13.25 14.91 -20.98
CA ALA A 65 -14.41 15.71 -20.56
C ALA A 65 -14.03 17.17 -20.33
N LEU A 66 -12.89 17.45 -19.69
CA LEU A 66 -12.39 18.81 -19.48
C LEU A 66 -12.02 19.50 -20.80
N SER A 67 -11.40 18.77 -21.73
CA SER A 67 -11.03 19.30 -23.04
C SER A 67 -12.26 19.58 -23.92
N ALA A 68 -13.27 18.70 -23.88
CA ALA A 68 -14.54 18.89 -24.55
C ALA A 68 -15.40 20.01 -23.92
N ALA A 69 -15.25 20.24 -22.61
CA ALA A 69 -15.93 21.31 -21.88
C ALA A 69 -15.27 22.69 -22.03
N ARG A 70 -14.10 22.77 -22.69
CA ARG A 70 -13.56 24.06 -23.13
C ARG A 70 -14.10 24.38 -24.53
N PRO A 71 -15.09 25.28 -24.66
CA PRO A 71 -15.45 25.78 -25.98
C PRO A 71 -14.25 26.52 -26.56
N GLY A 72 -13.93 26.24 -27.83
CA GLY A 72 -12.85 26.92 -28.54
C GLY A 72 -13.02 28.43 -28.44
N GLU A 73 -11.95 29.11 -28.04
CA GLU A 73 -11.79 30.55 -28.20
C GLU A 73 -11.80 30.94 -29.68
#